data_AF-A0A524QZX6-F1
#
_entry.id   AF-A0A524QZX6-F1
#
_cell.length_a   1.000
_cell.length_b   1.000
_cell.length_c   1.000
_cell.angle_alpha   90.00
_cell.angle_beta   90.00
_cell.angle_gamma   90.00
#
_symmetry.space_group_name_H-M   'P 1'
#
loop_
_entity.id
_entity.type
_entity.pdbx_description
1 polymer ?
#
loop_
_entity_poly.entity_id
_entity_poly.type
_entity_poly.pdbx_seq_one_letter_code
_entity_poly.pdbx_strand_id
1 'polypeptide(L)'
;MKHRSPAVRTSYPEGHQLQKDRSTRGAAAMKLGRRTFLKAGVAGAAALFLPDWIAADPYRPYLRPLSGSPIRIRGQVRSGGGGIGGVSISDGLAVTQTRRDGSFEMVTTDDRDFLRMSVPAGFRIPQNQTGTARFYQPIVSGGSGEMEAVFELEPLAGSDEHHALFLLADIQAEDAFELGLFREQPIPDIQATVRALGNPEAMGLADGDIMYDHLELFPEYERAVAATGIPFFQVLGNHDQNQDRPTDEGSTDTFNEHFGP
;
A
#
# COMPACT_ATOMS: atom_id res chain seq x y z
N MET A 1 -23.91 -25.22 -46.73
CA MET A 1 -24.71 -26.16 -45.91
C MET A 1 -24.78 -25.61 -44.50
N LYS A 2 -26.00 -25.29 -44.04
CA LYS A 2 -26.29 -24.77 -42.70
C LYS A 2 -26.50 -25.95 -41.75
N HIS A 3 -25.80 -25.99 -40.63
CA HIS A 3 -26.22 -26.78 -39.47
C HIS A 3 -26.33 -25.87 -38.24
N ARG A 4 -27.56 -25.74 -37.76
CA ARG A 4 -27.96 -25.18 -36.46
C ARG A 4 -28.37 -26.34 -35.55
N SER A 5 -28.21 -26.13 -34.24
CA SER A 5 -29.11 -26.45 -33.11
C SER A 5 -28.38 -27.08 -31.91
N PRO A 6 -28.95 -27.03 -30.69
CA PRO A 6 -29.85 -26.01 -30.12
C PRO A 6 -29.50 -25.62 -28.66
N ALA A 7 -30.15 -24.57 -28.17
CA ALA A 7 -30.12 -24.09 -26.80
C ALA A 7 -30.96 -24.97 -25.84
N VAL A 8 -30.50 -25.09 -24.60
CA VAL A 8 -31.23 -25.75 -23.50
C VAL A 8 -31.80 -24.67 -22.57
N ARG A 9 -33.12 -24.71 -22.41
CA ARG A 9 -33.94 -23.94 -21.47
C ARG A 9 -34.30 -24.89 -20.32
N THR A 10 -34.05 -24.51 -19.07
CA THR A 10 -34.56 -25.23 -17.89
C THR A 10 -35.72 -24.46 -17.28
N SER A 11 -36.85 -25.17 -17.17
CA SER A 11 -38.13 -24.75 -16.61
C SER A 11 -38.23 -25.09 -15.12
N TYR A 12 -38.79 -24.19 -14.33
CA TYR A 12 -39.25 -24.44 -12.96
C TYR A 12 -40.56 -25.26 -12.95
N PRO A 13 -40.83 -26.09 -11.93
CA PRO A 13 -42.12 -26.73 -11.77
C PRO A 13 -43.12 -25.85 -11.00
N GLU A 14 -44.35 -25.80 -11.51
CA GLU A 14 -45.55 -25.32 -10.82
C GLU A 14 -46.16 -26.41 -9.93
N GLY A 15 -46.88 -25.97 -8.89
CA GLY A 15 -48.07 -26.69 -8.41
C GLY A 15 -48.25 -26.74 -6.90
N HIS A 16 -49.10 -25.87 -6.34
CA HIS A 16 -50.39 -26.29 -5.79
C HIS A 16 -51.22 -25.08 -5.34
N GLN A 17 -52.42 -24.96 -5.93
CA GLN A 17 -53.48 -24.04 -5.52
C GLN A 17 -54.15 -24.53 -4.24
N LEU A 18 -54.58 -23.61 -3.38
CA LEU A 18 -55.81 -23.74 -2.58
C LEU A 18 -56.40 -22.35 -2.27
N GLN A 19 -57.56 -22.12 -2.91
CA GLN A 19 -58.74 -21.32 -2.54
C GLN A 19 -58.66 -19.98 -1.80
N LYS A 20 -59.42 -19.03 -2.38
CA LYS A 20 -59.83 -17.71 -1.89
C LYS A 20 -60.53 -17.77 -0.53
N ASP A 21 -60.27 -16.76 0.30
CA ASP A 21 -61.35 -16.08 1.01
C ASP A 21 -61.08 -14.57 1.16
N ARG A 22 -62.15 -13.76 1.12
CA ARG A 22 -62.13 -12.29 1.14
C ARG A 22 -62.37 -11.74 2.55
N SER A 23 -61.78 -10.57 2.78
CA SER A 23 -62.17 -9.52 3.74
C SER A 23 -61.55 -9.58 5.16
N THR A 24 -60.73 -8.59 5.51
CA THR A 24 -61.10 -7.41 6.32
C THR A 24 -59.84 -6.59 6.67
N ARG A 25 -60.00 -5.27 6.73
CA ARG A 25 -58.96 -4.29 7.10
C ARG A 25 -58.57 -4.47 8.57
N GLY A 26 -57.28 -4.52 8.86
CA GLY A 26 -56.73 -4.37 10.21
C GLY A 26 -55.31 -3.79 10.13
N ALA A 27 -55.09 -2.65 10.79
CA ALA A 27 -53.79 -1.99 10.84
C ALA A 27 -52.77 -2.89 11.55
N ALA A 28 -51.70 -3.28 10.86
CA ALA A 28 -50.59 -4.01 11.45
C ALA A 28 -49.61 -3.01 12.09
N ALA A 29 -49.62 -2.94 13.41
CA ALA A 29 -48.53 -2.33 14.17
C ALA A 29 -47.23 -3.10 13.86
N MET A 30 -46.21 -2.38 13.38
CA MET A 30 -44.89 -2.93 13.07
C MET A 30 -44.24 -3.41 14.37
N LYS A 31 -44.32 -4.70 14.68
CA LYS A 31 -43.56 -5.31 15.78
C LYS A 31 -42.08 -5.32 15.40
N LEU A 32 -41.31 -4.36 15.90
CA LEU A 32 -39.85 -4.41 15.81
C LEU A 32 -39.36 -5.70 16.50
N GLY A 33 -38.66 -6.55 15.74
CA GLY A 33 -38.05 -7.77 16.27
C GLY A 33 -36.93 -7.44 17.25
N ARG A 34 -36.73 -8.29 18.27
CA ARG A 34 -35.68 -8.15 19.29
C ARG A 34 -34.28 -7.92 18.69
N ARG A 35 -33.98 -8.54 17.54
CA ARG A 35 -32.72 -8.33 16.80
C ARG A 35 -32.59 -6.93 16.21
N THR A 36 -33.68 -6.34 15.74
CA THR A 36 -33.69 -4.96 15.22
C THR A 36 -33.58 -3.94 16.35
N PHE A 37 -34.22 -4.20 17.49
CA PHE A 37 -34.09 -3.39 18.70
C PHE A 37 -32.66 -3.42 19.27
N LEU A 38 -32.03 -4.59 19.32
CA LEU A 38 -30.64 -4.71 19.76
C LEU A 38 -29.66 -4.00 18.82
N LYS A 39 -29.83 -4.14 17.50
CA LYS A 39 -28.98 -3.42 16.52
C LYS A 39 -29.16 -1.89 16.61
N ALA A 40 -30.40 -1.41 16.75
CA ALA A 40 -30.68 0.01 16.91
C ALA A 40 -30.19 0.54 18.27
N GLY A 41 -30.30 -0.26 19.33
CA GLY A 41 -29.82 0.09 20.67
C GLY A 41 -28.30 0.15 20.78
N VAL A 42 -27.58 -0.77 20.14
CA VAL A 42 -26.10 -0.78 20.12
C VAL A 42 -25.56 0.41 19.31
N ALA A 43 -26.15 0.70 18.14
CA ALA A 43 -25.75 1.86 17.34
C ALA A 43 -26.07 3.19 18.05
N GLY A 44 -27.24 3.28 18.70
CA GLY A 44 -27.63 4.47 19.47
C GLY A 44 -26.80 4.69 20.74
N ALA A 45 -26.41 3.61 21.43
CA ALA A 45 -25.56 3.70 22.62
C ALA A 45 -24.13 4.14 22.29
N ALA A 46 -23.54 3.62 21.20
CA ALA A 46 -22.19 4.03 20.77
C ALA A 46 -22.13 5.52 20.42
N ALA A 47 -23.18 6.07 19.79
CA ALA A 47 -23.25 7.48 19.45
C ALA A 47 -23.34 8.41 20.68
N LEU A 48 -23.87 7.94 21.82
CA LEU A 48 -23.96 8.71 23.07
C LEU A 48 -22.62 8.84 23.82
N PHE A 49 -21.61 8.06 23.43
CA PHE A 49 -20.26 8.14 24.00
C PHE A 49 -19.26 8.80 23.06
N LEU A 50 -19.69 9.23 21.87
CA LEU A 50 -18.85 10.05 21.02
C LEU A 50 -18.75 11.44 21.65
N PRO A 51 -17.54 11.97 21.86
CA PRO A 51 -17.36 13.37 22.22
C PRO A 51 -18.12 14.28 21.25
N ASP A 52 -18.77 15.33 21.75
CA ASP A 52 -19.62 16.23 20.96
C ASP A 52 -18.93 16.77 19.69
N TRP A 53 -17.60 16.91 19.73
CA TRP A 53 -16.81 17.37 18.58
C TRP A 53 -16.69 16.35 17.44
N ILE A 54 -16.80 15.03 17.71
CA ILE A 54 -16.85 13.98 16.68
C ILE A 54 -18.24 13.94 16.04
N ALA A 55 -19.30 14.12 16.84
CA ALA A 55 -20.66 14.17 16.32
C ALA A 55 -20.94 15.42 15.48
N ALA A 56 -20.26 16.54 15.78
CA ALA A 56 -20.44 17.82 15.08
C ALA A 56 -19.80 17.85 13.68
N ASP A 57 -18.69 17.15 13.48
CA ASP A 57 -18.04 17.02 12.18
C ASP A 57 -17.23 15.72 12.12
N PRO A 58 -17.84 14.61 11.64
CA PRO A 58 -17.17 13.31 11.57
C PRO A 58 -16.04 13.27 10.52
N TYR A 59 -15.89 14.33 9.72
CA TYR A 59 -14.81 14.49 8.74
C TYR A 59 -13.76 15.52 9.17
N ARG A 60 -13.91 16.10 10.37
CA ARG A 60 -12.90 17.00 10.90
C ARG A 60 -11.59 16.22 11.05
N PRO A 61 -10.50 16.60 10.36
CA PRO A 61 -9.25 15.90 10.48
C PRO A 61 -8.84 15.93 11.95
N TYR A 62 -8.70 14.74 12.54
CA TYR A 62 -8.15 14.60 13.87
C TYR A 62 -6.70 15.05 13.80
N LEU A 63 -6.43 16.27 14.27
CA LEU A 63 -5.07 16.75 14.45
C LEU A 63 -4.48 15.99 15.63
N ARG A 64 -3.90 14.82 15.34
CA ARG A 64 -3.10 14.08 16.30
C ARG A 64 -1.96 15.04 16.68
N PRO A 65 -1.83 15.44 17.96
CA PRO A 65 -0.69 16.25 18.36
C PRO A 65 0.57 15.52 17.93
N LEU A 66 1.50 16.24 17.29
CA LEU A 66 2.82 15.71 16.98
C LEU A 66 3.38 15.12 18.27
N SER A 67 3.57 13.81 18.27
CA SER A 67 4.29 13.10 19.33
C SER A 67 5.77 13.20 18.97
N GLY A 68 6.63 13.22 19.98
CA GLY A 68 8.08 13.26 19.75
C GLY A 68 8.72 14.64 19.68
N SER A 69 10.04 14.64 19.65
CA SER A 69 10.88 15.83 19.55
C SER A 69 10.91 16.32 18.10
N PRO A 70 10.80 17.64 17.85
CA PRO A 70 10.85 18.16 16.50
C PRO A 70 12.23 18.00 15.87
N ILE A 71 12.25 17.61 14.60
CA ILE A 71 13.43 17.54 13.75
C ILE A 71 13.21 18.45 12.55
N ARG A 72 14.13 19.39 12.30
CA ARG A 72 14.17 20.16 11.06
C ARG A 72 15.06 19.42 10.05
N ILE A 73 14.47 19.08 8.92
CA ILE A 73 15.16 18.47 7.78
C ILE A 73 15.42 19.57 6.75
N ARG A 74 16.68 19.75 6.37
CA ARG A 74 17.09 20.55 5.20
C ARG A 74 17.64 19.60 4.16
N GLY A 75 17.12 19.66 2.96
CA GLY A 75 17.56 18.71 1.95
C GLY A 75 17.56 19.22 0.54
N GLN A 76 18.01 18.35 -0.36
CA GLN A 76 18.10 18.62 -1.78
C GLN A 76 17.80 17.37 -2.60
N VAL A 77 16.99 17.53 -3.65
CA VAL A 77 16.88 16.55 -4.74
C VAL A 77 17.67 17.07 -5.92
N ARG A 78 18.59 16.26 -6.44
CA ARG A 78 19.53 16.68 -7.49
C ARG A 78 19.91 15.53 -8.42
N SER A 79 20.45 15.91 -9.57
CA SER A 79 21.03 14.99 -10.55
C SER A 79 22.17 15.71 -11.27
N GLY A 80 23.33 15.05 -11.36
CA GLY A 80 24.46 15.55 -12.15
C GLY A 80 24.93 16.95 -11.73
N GLY A 81 24.79 17.28 -10.44
CA GLY A 81 25.15 18.59 -9.87
C GLY A 81 24.09 19.69 -10.01
N GLY A 82 22.96 19.42 -10.67
CA GLY A 82 21.82 20.35 -10.78
C GLY A 82 20.66 19.95 -9.87
N GLY A 83 19.97 20.93 -9.28
CA GLY A 83 18.79 20.69 -8.45
C GLY A 83 17.52 20.43 -9.25
N ILE A 84 16.62 19.62 -8.70
CA ILE A 84 15.35 19.21 -9.34
C ILE A 84 14.17 19.78 -8.54
N GLY A 85 13.46 20.75 -9.12
CA GLY A 85 12.32 21.41 -8.50
C GLY A 85 10.98 20.69 -8.67
N GLY A 86 10.04 20.94 -7.76
CA GLY A 86 8.69 20.38 -7.79
C GLY A 86 8.57 18.92 -7.34
N VAL A 87 9.63 18.35 -6.78
CA VAL A 87 9.64 16.97 -6.27
C VAL A 87 8.94 16.95 -4.91
N SER A 88 7.97 16.04 -4.73
CA SER A 88 7.26 15.90 -3.45
C SER A 88 8.11 15.10 -2.47
N ILE A 89 8.24 15.64 -1.26
CA ILE A 89 8.94 15.03 -0.13
C ILE A 89 7.94 14.85 1.01
N SER A 90 7.89 13.66 1.60
CA SER A 90 6.90 13.28 2.62
C SER A 90 7.56 12.60 3.83
N ASP A 91 7.04 12.82 5.03
CA ASP A 91 7.37 12.03 6.23
C ASP A 91 6.28 10.99 6.58
N GLY A 92 5.36 10.76 5.64
CA GLY A 92 4.19 9.90 5.82
C GLY A 92 2.95 10.60 6.38
N LEU A 93 3.06 11.84 6.84
CA LEU A 93 1.92 12.65 7.29
C LEU A 93 1.82 13.98 6.56
N ALA A 94 2.94 14.69 6.45
CA ALA A 94 3.06 15.97 5.77
C ALA A 94 3.79 15.81 4.44
N VAL A 95 3.52 16.74 3.51
CA VAL A 95 4.19 16.81 2.22
C VAL A 95 4.71 18.22 2.00
N THR A 96 5.94 18.34 1.54
CA THR A 96 6.55 19.57 1.01
C THR A 96 7.02 19.35 -0.42
N GLN A 97 7.37 20.41 -1.14
CA GLN A 97 7.94 20.32 -2.47
C GLN A 97 9.30 21.00 -2.55
N THR A 98 10.18 20.44 -3.37
CA THR A 98 11.46 21.09 -3.66
C THR A 98 11.25 22.40 -4.41
N ARG A 99 12.04 23.41 -4.05
CA ARG A 99 12.16 24.68 -4.79
C ARG A 99 12.83 24.42 -6.14
N ARG A 100 12.84 25.44 -7.00
CA ARG A 100 13.44 25.38 -8.34
C ARG A 100 14.90 24.90 -8.34
N ASP A 101 15.67 25.17 -7.29
CA ASP A 101 17.06 24.76 -7.11
C ASP A 101 17.23 23.37 -6.45
N GLY A 102 16.13 22.61 -6.33
CA GLY A 102 16.09 21.30 -5.71
C GLY A 102 16.05 21.30 -4.18
N SER A 103 16.18 22.46 -3.52
CA SER A 103 16.20 22.53 -2.07
C SER A 103 14.81 22.35 -1.46
N PHE A 104 14.73 21.72 -0.30
CA PHE A 104 13.51 21.65 0.52
C PHE A 104 13.81 21.81 2.01
N GLU A 105 12.79 22.17 2.76
CA GLU A 105 12.81 22.17 4.22
C GLU A 105 11.51 21.54 4.73
N MET A 106 11.61 20.70 5.76
CA MET A 106 10.48 20.07 6.44
C MET A 106 10.75 20.07 7.94
N VAL A 107 9.72 20.29 8.75
CA VAL A 107 9.78 20.02 10.19
C VAL A 107 8.94 18.78 10.44
N THR A 108 9.57 17.74 10.96
CA THR A 108 8.97 16.46 11.32
C THR A 108 9.24 16.17 12.80
N THR A 109 8.98 14.94 13.25
CA THR A 109 9.21 14.49 14.61
C THR A 109 10.03 13.21 14.65
N ASP A 110 10.69 12.95 15.79
CA ASP A 110 11.53 11.76 16.02
C ASP A 110 10.74 10.44 16.13
N ASP A 111 9.41 10.49 16.05
CA ASP A 111 8.51 9.33 15.93
C ASP A 111 8.19 8.95 14.47
N ARG A 112 8.83 9.61 13.49
CA ARG A 112 8.70 9.29 12.06
C ARG A 112 9.89 8.49 11.59
N ASP A 113 9.63 7.43 10.83
CA ASP A 113 10.68 6.49 10.43
C ASP A 113 11.45 6.97 9.20
N PHE A 114 10.76 7.55 8.22
CA PHE A 114 11.34 7.79 6.89
C PHE A 114 10.92 9.11 6.26
N LEU A 115 11.90 9.73 5.62
CA LEU A 115 11.71 10.78 4.63
C LEU A 115 11.62 10.15 3.24
N ARG A 116 10.58 10.45 2.49
CA ARG A 116 10.18 9.77 1.25
C ARG A 116 10.14 10.77 0.11
N MET A 117 10.55 10.36 -1.08
CA MET A 117 10.55 11.17 -2.28
C MET A 117 9.63 10.54 -3.33
N SER A 118 8.75 11.33 -3.93
CA SER A 118 8.11 10.92 -5.18
C SER A 118 9.16 10.90 -6.29
N VAL A 119 9.47 9.74 -6.86
CA VAL A 119 10.44 9.65 -7.96
C VAL A 119 9.93 10.51 -9.13
N PRO A 120 10.64 11.58 -9.54
CA PRO A 120 10.19 12.44 -10.62
C PRO A 120 10.32 11.74 -11.97
N ALA A 121 9.45 12.09 -12.92
CA ALA A 121 9.52 11.58 -14.29
C ALA A 121 10.88 11.87 -14.94
N GLY A 122 11.34 10.95 -15.79
CA GLY A 122 12.63 11.03 -16.48
C GLY A 122 13.82 10.58 -15.64
N PHE A 123 13.62 10.00 -14.45
CA PHE A 123 14.68 9.50 -13.59
C PHE A 123 14.50 8.02 -13.24
N ARG A 124 15.62 7.31 -13.09
CA ARG A 124 15.64 5.92 -12.63
C ARG A 124 15.11 5.86 -11.20
N ILE A 125 14.32 4.84 -10.91
CA ILE A 125 13.94 4.52 -9.53
C ILE A 125 15.23 4.12 -8.79
N PRO A 126 15.63 4.83 -7.73
CA PRO A 126 16.80 4.44 -6.95
C PRO A 126 16.57 3.07 -6.32
N GLN A 127 17.63 2.29 -6.15
CA GLN A 127 17.53 0.93 -5.60
C GLN A 127 18.43 0.74 -4.38
N ASN A 128 17.99 -0.11 -3.46
CA ASN A 128 18.84 -0.73 -2.45
C ASN A 128 19.82 -1.70 -3.15
N GLN A 129 20.86 -2.14 -2.42
CA GLN A 129 21.78 -3.16 -2.95
C GLN A 129 21.06 -4.48 -3.27
N THR A 130 19.92 -4.71 -2.61
CA THR A 130 19.03 -5.85 -2.82
C THR A 130 18.09 -5.68 -4.02
N GLY A 131 18.13 -4.57 -4.75
CA GLY A 131 17.30 -4.31 -5.94
C GLY A 131 15.90 -3.76 -5.63
N THR A 132 15.48 -3.71 -4.37
CA THR A 132 14.22 -3.07 -3.95
C THR A 132 14.31 -1.55 -4.10
N ALA A 133 13.17 -0.89 -4.32
CA ALA A 133 13.12 0.55 -4.57
C ALA A 133 13.50 1.34 -3.31
N ARG A 134 14.42 2.30 -3.45
CA ARG A 134 14.97 3.13 -2.38
C ARG A 134 14.64 4.60 -2.58
N PHE A 135 13.36 4.92 -2.55
CA PHE A 135 12.85 6.29 -2.68
C PHE A 135 12.80 7.03 -1.33
N TYR A 136 13.55 6.57 -0.33
CA TYR A 136 13.46 7.04 1.05
C TYR A 136 14.84 7.14 1.73
N GLN A 137 14.87 7.84 2.86
CA GLN A 137 15.98 7.88 3.81
C GLN A 137 15.43 7.77 5.24
N PRO A 138 16.07 7.01 6.15
CA PRO A 138 15.68 6.98 7.55
C PRO A 138 15.75 8.38 8.18
N ILE A 139 14.72 8.77 8.91
CA ILE A 139 14.78 9.95 9.78
C ILE A 139 15.51 9.51 11.04
N VAL A 140 16.67 10.11 11.28
CA VAL A 140 17.48 9.78 12.46
C VAL A 140 17.32 10.88 13.49
N SER A 141 16.90 10.52 14.70
CA SER A 141 16.79 11.46 15.82
C SER A 141 18.18 11.89 16.30
N GLY A 142 18.69 12.96 15.70
CA GLY A 142 19.92 13.61 16.14
C GLY A 142 19.67 14.49 17.37
N GLY A 143 20.62 14.51 18.32
CA GLY A 143 20.54 15.37 19.51
C GLY A 143 20.49 16.87 19.23
N SER A 144 20.75 17.30 17.99
CA SER A 144 20.66 18.69 17.52
C SER A 144 19.27 19.11 17.04
N GLY A 145 18.35 18.18 16.80
CA GLY A 145 17.05 18.47 16.17
C GLY A 145 17.17 18.94 14.70
N GLU A 146 18.30 18.69 14.05
CA GLU A 146 18.56 19.05 12.65
C GLU A 146 19.09 17.82 11.89
N MET A 147 18.63 17.62 10.66
CA MET A 147 19.04 16.54 9.77
C MET A 147 19.22 17.09 8.35
N GLU A 148 20.25 16.58 7.66
CA GLU A 148 20.43 16.81 6.22
C GLU A 148 19.95 15.60 5.42
N ALA A 149 19.32 15.83 4.27
CA ALA A 149 18.85 14.77 3.38
C ALA A 149 19.15 15.10 1.91
N VAL A 150 19.80 14.19 1.19
CA VAL A 150 20.14 14.39 -0.22
C VAL A 150 19.69 13.20 -1.04
N PHE A 151 18.80 13.43 -2.00
CA PHE A 151 18.43 12.45 -3.01
C PHE A 151 19.19 12.76 -4.30
N GLU A 152 20.15 11.91 -4.64
CA GLU A 152 20.85 11.94 -5.93
C GLU A 152 20.13 10.99 -6.90
N LEU A 153 19.67 11.53 -8.03
CA LEU A 153 18.94 10.78 -9.04
C LEU A 153 19.78 10.59 -10.31
N GLU A 154 19.58 9.45 -10.95
CA GLU A 154 20.15 9.14 -12.25
C GLU A 154 19.08 9.36 -13.34
N PRO A 155 19.33 10.19 -14.37
CA PRO A 155 18.40 10.35 -15.48
C PRO A 155 18.17 9.03 -16.23
N LEU A 156 16.96 8.85 -16.76
CA LEU A 156 16.69 7.79 -17.72
C LEU A 156 17.36 8.09 -19.06
N ALA A 157 17.84 7.05 -19.73
CA ALA A 157 18.35 7.15 -21.09
C ALA A 157 17.23 7.33 -22.12
N GLY A 158 16.02 6.86 -21.80
CA GLY A 158 14.82 6.91 -22.64
C GLY A 158 13.64 7.58 -21.93
N SER A 159 12.48 7.53 -22.58
CA SER A 159 11.22 8.03 -22.04
C SER A 159 10.55 6.99 -21.13
N ASP A 160 9.90 7.45 -20.06
CA ASP A 160 9.05 6.68 -19.14
C ASP A 160 7.54 6.87 -19.40
N GLU A 161 7.17 7.53 -20.51
CA GLU A 161 5.76 7.69 -20.92
C GLU A 161 5.07 6.34 -21.23
N HIS A 162 5.87 5.32 -21.56
CA HIS A 162 5.43 3.95 -21.78
C HIS A 162 6.21 3.01 -20.87
N HIS A 163 5.63 2.72 -19.70
CA HIS A 163 6.21 1.80 -18.71
C HIS A 163 5.29 0.61 -18.45
N ALA A 164 5.88 -0.46 -17.90
CA ALA A 164 5.17 -1.63 -17.43
C ALA A 164 5.22 -1.72 -15.89
N LEU A 165 4.08 -2.06 -15.28
CA LEU A 165 3.99 -2.40 -13.86
C LEU A 165 3.69 -3.89 -13.73
N PHE A 166 4.52 -4.59 -12.96
CA PHE A 166 4.31 -5.98 -12.57
C PHE A 166 3.77 -6.01 -11.14
N LEU A 167 2.49 -6.33 -11.00
CA LEU A 167 1.84 -6.46 -9.70
C LEU A 167 1.91 -7.90 -9.22
N LEU A 168 2.50 -8.13 -8.05
CA LEU A 168 2.51 -9.40 -7.34
C LEU A 168 1.68 -9.22 -6.07
N ALA A 169 0.48 -9.78 -6.05
CA ALA A 169 -0.38 -9.76 -4.87
C ALA A 169 -0.30 -11.10 -4.14
N ASP A 170 -0.25 -11.07 -2.81
CA ASP A 170 -0.38 -12.24 -1.94
C ASP A 170 0.57 -13.38 -2.33
N ILE A 171 1.88 -13.09 -2.36
CA ILE A 171 2.88 -14.14 -2.60
C ILE A 171 2.77 -15.21 -1.50
N GLN A 172 2.53 -14.77 -0.26
CA GLN A 172 2.28 -15.57 0.93
C GLN A 172 3.20 -16.77 1.06
N ALA A 173 4.49 -16.58 0.80
CA ALA A 173 5.42 -17.69 0.90
C ALA A 173 5.55 -18.14 2.36
N GLU A 174 5.21 -19.40 2.62
CA GLU A 174 5.27 -20.00 3.96
C GLU A 174 6.67 -20.55 4.27
N ASP A 175 7.37 -21.07 3.26
CA ASP A 175 8.66 -21.71 3.46
C ASP A 175 9.64 -21.53 2.29
N ALA A 176 10.85 -22.07 2.48
CA ALA A 176 11.92 -22.04 1.48
C ALA A 176 11.59 -22.84 0.20
N PHE A 177 10.70 -23.83 0.27
CA PHE A 177 10.26 -24.58 -0.91
C PHE A 177 9.37 -23.69 -1.79
N GLU A 178 8.41 -22.97 -1.19
CA GLU A 178 7.54 -22.04 -1.92
C GLU A 178 8.31 -20.85 -2.48
N LEU A 179 9.28 -20.29 -1.74
CA LEU A 179 10.20 -19.30 -2.30
C LEU A 179 11.07 -19.85 -3.43
N GLY A 180 11.42 -21.15 -3.37
CA GLY A 180 12.04 -21.88 -4.47
C GLY A 180 11.17 -21.85 -5.72
N LEU A 181 9.87 -22.16 -5.59
CA LEU A 181 8.90 -22.09 -6.68
C LEU A 181 8.75 -20.66 -7.22
N PHE A 182 8.67 -19.67 -6.33
CA PHE A 182 8.61 -18.25 -6.70
C PHE A 182 9.80 -17.84 -7.58
N ARG A 183 11.01 -18.23 -7.17
CA ARG A 183 12.25 -17.98 -7.92
C ARG A 183 12.30 -18.73 -9.26
N GLU A 184 11.79 -19.96 -9.31
CA GLU A 184 11.91 -20.83 -10.49
C GLU A 184 10.83 -20.60 -11.55
N GLN A 185 9.70 -19.98 -11.19
CA GLN A 185 8.55 -19.80 -12.08
C GLN A 185 8.19 -18.31 -12.29
N PRO A 186 7.61 -17.58 -11.32
CA PRO A 186 7.30 -16.15 -11.48
C PRO A 186 8.46 -15.28 -11.96
N ILE A 187 9.66 -15.43 -11.41
CA ILE A 187 10.80 -14.57 -11.76
C ILE A 187 11.20 -14.71 -13.25
N PRO A 188 11.45 -15.93 -13.80
CA PRO A 188 11.65 -16.11 -15.23
C PRO A 188 10.50 -15.59 -16.10
N ASP A 189 9.24 -15.74 -15.65
CA ASP A 189 8.07 -15.28 -16.38
C ASP A 189 8.01 -13.75 -16.46
N ILE A 190 8.34 -13.04 -15.38
CA ILE A 190 8.49 -11.57 -15.38
C ILE A 190 9.56 -11.16 -16.40
N GLN A 191 10.75 -11.76 -16.33
CA GLN A 191 11.83 -11.45 -17.26
C GLN A 191 11.45 -11.72 -18.73
N ALA A 192 10.77 -12.84 -18.99
CA ALA A 192 10.29 -13.19 -20.33
C ALA A 192 9.25 -12.17 -20.83
N THR A 193 8.37 -11.73 -19.95
CA THR A 193 7.35 -10.72 -20.25
C THR A 193 7.98 -9.37 -20.54
N VAL A 194 8.95 -8.91 -19.74
CA VAL A 194 9.70 -7.67 -20.00
C VAL A 194 10.35 -7.72 -21.40
N ARG A 195 11.01 -8.83 -21.75
CA ARG A 195 11.60 -9.01 -23.09
C ARG A 195 10.56 -9.01 -24.19
N ALA A 196 9.43 -9.69 -24.00
CA ALA A 196 8.34 -9.77 -24.98
C ALA A 196 7.68 -8.39 -25.22
N LEU A 197 7.67 -7.53 -24.22
CA LEU A 197 7.21 -6.13 -24.31
C LEU A 197 8.25 -5.20 -24.96
N GLY A 198 9.43 -5.71 -25.34
CA GLY A 198 10.49 -4.91 -25.97
C GLY A 198 11.43 -4.22 -24.98
N ASN A 199 11.51 -4.69 -23.73
CA ASN A 199 12.28 -4.08 -22.64
C ASN A 199 11.91 -2.61 -22.37
N PRO A 200 10.63 -2.31 -22.07
CA PRO A 200 10.25 -0.97 -21.65
C PRO A 200 10.87 -0.63 -20.29
N GLU A 201 10.77 0.63 -19.88
CA GLU A 201 10.93 0.96 -18.45
C GLU A 201 9.90 0.15 -17.66
N ALA A 202 10.35 -0.57 -16.64
CA ALA A 202 9.52 -1.51 -15.91
C ALA A 202 9.80 -1.44 -14.41
N MET A 203 8.77 -1.65 -13.62
CA MET A 203 8.85 -1.75 -12.17
C MET A 203 7.94 -2.86 -11.66
N GLY A 204 8.29 -3.42 -10.51
CA GLY A 204 7.45 -4.35 -9.77
C GLY A 204 6.83 -3.71 -8.54
N LEU A 205 5.68 -4.23 -8.13
CA LEU A 205 5.01 -3.89 -6.88
C LEU A 205 4.53 -5.20 -6.24
N ALA A 206 5.06 -5.52 -5.07
CA ALA A 206 4.48 -6.54 -4.22
C ALA A 206 3.42 -5.88 -3.32
N ASP A 207 2.16 -6.25 -3.49
CA ASP A 207 0.99 -5.58 -2.92
C ASP A 207 0.55 -6.19 -1.58
N GLY A 208 1.50 -6.40 -0.69
CA GLY A 208 1.26 -7.01 0.63
C GLY A 208 1.21 -8.53 0.62
N ASP A 209 1.23 -9.05 1.84
CA ASP A 209 1.23 -10.47 2.19
C ASP A 209 2.28 -11.22 1.36
N ILE A 210 3.51 -10.70 1.43
CA ILE A 210 4.68 -11.24 0.75
C ILE A 210 5.06 -12.58 1.39
N MET A 211 5.06 -12.62 2.73
CA MET A 211 5.30 -13.81 3.54
C MET A 211 4.01 -14.27 4.22
N TYR A 212 4.02 -15.52 4.67
CA TYR A 212 3.03 -16.05 5.62
C TYR A 212 3.62 -16.03 7.04
N ASP A 213 3.76 -14.84 7.64
CA ASP A 213 4.32 -14.59 8.97
C ASP A 213 5.83 -14.93 9.16
N HIS A 214 6.47 -15.55 8.17
CA HIS A 214 7.87 -15.98 8.20
C HIS A 214 8.85 -14.90 7.68
N LEU A 215 9.00 -13.81 8.45
CA LEU A 215 9.79 -12.64 8.05
C LEU A 215 11.28 -12.93 7.85
N GLU A 216 11.82 -13.99 8.46
CA GLU A 216 13.19 -14.47 8.26
C GLU A 216 13.51 -14.84 6.79
N LEU A 217 12.48 -14.98 5.96
CA LEU A 217 12.57 -15.30 4.54
C LEU A 217 12.71 -14.08 3.62
N PHE A 218 12.55 -12.85 4.12
CA PHE A 218 12.72 -11.62 3.33
C PHE A 218 14.05 -11.55 2.55
N PRO A 219 15.23 -11.91 3.11
CA PRO A 219 16.47 -11.93 2.34
C PRO A 219 16.43 -12.82 1.10
N GLU A 220 15.68 -13.92 1.13
CA GLU A 220 15.55 -14.82 -0.02
C GLU A 220 14.57 -14.27 -1.07
N TYR A 221 13.47 -13.67 -0.63
CA TYR A 221 12.58 -12.91 -1.50
C TYR A 221 13.31 -11.74 -2.20
N GLU A 222 14.10 -10.96 -1.46
CA GLU A 222 14.90 -9.85 -2.00
C GLU A 222 15.82 -10.34 -3.13
N ARG A 223 16.51 -11.47 -2.93
CA ARG A 223 17.35 -12.08 -3.98
C ARG A 223 16.53 -12.52 -5.19
N ALA A 224 15.32 -13.03 -5.00
CA ALA A 224 14.44 -13.43 -6.09
C ALA A 224 13.98 -12.22 -6.91
N VAL A 225 13.49 -11.15 -6.27
CA VAL A 225 13.06 -9.94 -7.00
C VAL A 225 14.24 -9.19 -7.62
N ALA A 226 15.42 -9.17 -6.99
CA ALA A 226 16.64 -8.62 -7.59
C ALA A 226 16.98 -9.27 -8.93
N ALA A 227 16.75 -10.59 -9.04
CA ALA A 227 17.03 -11.35 -10.25
C ALA A 227 16.15 -10.93 -11.43
N THR A 228 15.00 -10.27 -11.21
CA THR A 228 14.17 -9.73 -12.30
C THR A 228 14.91 -8.66 -13.13
N GLY A 229 15.86 -7.94 -12.51
CA GLY A 229 16.56 -6.82 -13.14
C GLY A 229 15.76 -5.52 -13.20
N ILE A 230 14.59 -5.45 -12.56
CA ILE A 230 13.74 -4.25 -12.46
C ILE A 230 13.58 -3.83 -10.98
N PRO A 231 13.40 -2.53 -10.68
CA PRO A 231 13.13 -2.06 -9.33
C PRO A 231 11.78 -2.58 -8.82
N PHE A 232 11.74 -2.97 -7.55
CA PHE A 232 10.55 -3.53 -6.91
C PHE A 232 10.15 -2.74 -5.67
N PHE A 233 8.92 -2.26 -5.62
CA PHE A 233 8.29 -1.66 -4.43
C PHE A 233 7.57 -2.75 -3.64
N GLN A 234 7.49 -2.58 -2.33
CA GLN A 234 6.79 -3.49 -1.42
C GLN A 234 5.78 -2.69 -0.62
N VAL A 235 4.57 -3.24 -0.51
CA VAL A 235 3.54 -2.79 0.41
C VAL A 235 3.49 -3.79 1.55
N LEU A 236 3.33 -3.29 2.76
CA LEU A 236 3.15 -4.12 3.95
C LEU A 236 1.77 -4.79 3.93
N GLY A 237 1.72 -6.12 4.01
CA GLY A 237 0.52 -6.87 4.35
C GLY A 237 0.43 -7.22 5.83
N ASN A 238 -0.70 -7.80 6.24
CA ASN A 238 -0.87 -8.21 7.64
C ASN A 238 0.01 -9.41 8.02
N HIS A 239 0.37 -10.26 7.06
CA HIS A 239 1.30 -11.38 7.28
C HIS A 239 2.78 -10.98 7.15
N ASP A 240 3.05 -9.72 6.76
CA ASP A 240 4.39 -9.15 6.72
C ASP A 240 4.76 -8.40 8.03
N GLN A 241 3.83 -8.38 9.00
CA GLN A 241 4.01 -7.75 10.30
C GLN A 241 4.70 -8.67 11.30
N ASN A 242 5.52 -8.08 12.18
CA ASN A 242 6.08 -8.77 13.33
C ASN A 242 5.01 -8.97 14.40
N GLN A 243 4.45 -10.19 14.46
CA GLN A 243 3.35 -10.55 15.35
C GLN A 243 3.72 -10.52 16.85
N ASP A 244 5.01 -10.53 17.20
CA ASP A 244 5.49 -10.43 18.58
C ASP A 244 5.52 -8.98 19.09
N ARG A 245 5.24 -8.00 18.24
CA ARG A 245 5.36 -6.57 18.52
C ARG A 245 3.98 -5.89 18.43
N PRO A 246 3.34 -5.56 19.56
CA PRO A 246 1.92 -5.18 19.58
C PRO A 246 1.65 -3.71 19.22
N THR A 247 2.68 -2.90 19.01
CA THR A 247 2.52 -1.49 18.58
C THR A 247 2.59 -1.41 17.07
N ASP A 248 1.93 -0.40 16.49
CA ASP A 248 1.96 -0.15 15.04
C ASP A 248 3.41 -0.04 14.55
N GLU A 249 4.19 0.81 15.22
CA GLU A 249 5.60 1.04 14.92
C GLU A 249 6.39 -0.28 14.99
N GLY A 250 6.27 -0.98 16.12
CA GLY A 250 7.02 -2.20 16.39
C GLY A 250 6.67 -3.36 15.47
N SER A 251 5.42 -3.43 15.01
CA SER A 251 4.95 -4.47 14.09
C SER A 251 5.56 -4.33 12.68
N THR A 252 6.04 -3.13 12.33
CA THR A 252 6.61 -2.84 11.01
C THR A 252 8.14 -2.79 10.98
N ASP A 253 8.80 -2.79 12.13
CA ASP A 253 10.27 -2.67 12.26
C ASP A 253 11.02 -3.57 11.27
N THR A 254 10.70 -4.88 11.24
CA THR A 254 11.38 -5.85 10.37
C THR A 254 11.12 -5.59 8.89
N PHE A 255 9.88 -5.24 8.50
CA PHE A 255 9.58 -4.87 7.11
C PHE A 255 10.36 -3.62 6.69
N ASN A 256 10.34 -2.60 7.55
CA ASN A 256 10.99 -1.32 7.33
C ASN A 256 12.53 -1.44 7.21
N GLU A 257 13.14 -2.37 7.95
CA GLU A 257 14.56 -2.70 7.84
C GLU A 257 14.95 -3.22 6.46
N HIS A 258 14.08 -4.01 5.82
CA HIS A 258 14.32 -4.60 4.50
C HIS A 258 13.90 -3.68 3.34
N PHE A 259 12.70 -3.12 3.42
CA PHE A 259 12.04 -2.46 2.28
C PHE A 259 11.86 -0.96 2.46
N GLY A 260 11.97 -0.47 3.69
CA GLY A 260 11.64 0.90 4.04
C GLY A 260 10.14 1.14 4.23
N PRO A 261 9.66 2.37 3.99
CA PRO A 261 8.31 2.82 4.31
C PRO A 261 7.20 2.25 3.44
#